data_AF-A0A7W5T6R3-F1
#
_entry.id   AF-A0A7W5T6R3-F1
#
_cell.length_a   1.000
_cell.length_b   1.000
_cell.length_c   1.000
_cell.angle_alpha   90.00
_cell.angle_beta   90.00
_cell.angle_gamma   90.00
#
_symmetry.space_group_name_H-M   'P 1'
#
loop_
_entity.id
_entity.type
_entity.pdbx_description
1 polymer ?
#
loop_
_entity_poly.entity_id
_entity_poly.type
_entity_poly.pdbx_seq_one_letter_code
_entity_poly.pdbx_strand_id
1 'polypeptide(L)'
;MLHADGRRADRAAAFGAKFLKQWTRTMRLLKPQLFLTAEDYSDWSAMTAPSLTGDGLGFDATWYGDFHHNLVEYHGGAQAQLLKNAGFGDNRALTMSSLAGALQTSARSKVVYNQSHDDCGNREGSARTAVIAVNFAPIVGETRAWAEARSRFAAAMTLLSAGTPMFFMGEEIGAQKPYRYNDFLENRENILGEAAGNGAGIISCYRDLISLSIKEAAIRSRNIAIPYVHDEDRVVAFHRWNDDDDFLVVGSLKDAAFEHGYRLRSERLGDDLWEEIFNSDAEAYGGWNVGNGGGRIRATAGMLDAVLPASGVLVFRRL
;
A
#
# COMPACT_ATOMS: atom_id res chain seq x y z
N MET A 1 17.40 -5.10 21.94
CA MET A 1 16.99 -6.44 22.43
C MET A 1 16.86 -6.39 23.94
N LEU A 2 15.72 -6.81 24.47
CA LEU A 2 15.46 -6.86 25.91
C LEU A 2 15.28 -8.32 26.33
N HIS A 3 15.64 -8.64 27.56
CA HIS A 3 15.20 -9.85 28.23
C HIS A 3 13.71 -9.75 28.57
N ALA A 4 13.07 -10.87 28.92
CA ALA A 4 11.66 -10.90 29.33
C ALA A 4 11.35 -10.02 30.56
N ASP A 5 12.37 -9.68 31.35
CA ASP A 5 12.29 -8.78 32.50
C ASP A 5 12.55 -7.30 32.15
N GLY A 6 12.65 -6.97 30.86
CA GLY A 6 12.87 -5.60 30.36
C GLY A 6 14.31 -5.12 30.41
N ARG A 7 15.29 -5.89 30.92
CA ARG A 7 16.71 -5.51 30.92
C ARG A 7 17.33 -5.60 29.52
N ARG A 8 18.32 -4.75 29.23
CA ARG A 8 19.05 -4.80 27.95
C ARG A 8 19.85 -6.10 27.81
N ALA A 9 19.69 -6.77 26.67
CA ALA A 9 20.43 -7.96 26.28
C ALA A 9 21.58 -7.62 25.33
N ASP A 10 22.47 -6.71 25.72
CA ASP A 10 23.45 -6.10 24.80
C ASP A 10 24.43 -7.10 24.18
N ARG A 11 24.86 -8.14 24.92
CA ARG A 11 25.71 -9.20 24.37
C ARG A 11 25.01 -10.02 23.29
N ALA A 12 23.74 -10.35 23.51
CA ALA A 12 22.94 -11.09 22.53
C ALA A 12 22.71 -10.24 21.28
N ALA A 13 22.42 -8.94 21.45
CA ALA A 13 22.30 -8.01 20.34
C ALA A 13 23.59 -7.91 19.51
N ALA A 14 24.75 -7.75 20.16
CA ALA A 14 26.04 -7.65 19.47
C ALA A 14 26.40 -8.94 18.71
N PHE A 15 26.19 -10.10 19.34
CA PHE A 15 26.45 -11.40 18.70
C PHE A 15 25.47 -11.66 17.53
N GLY A 16 24.20 -11.31 17.72
CA GLY A 16 23.17 -11.37 16.68
C GLY A 16 23.54 -10.53 15.46
N ALA A 17 23.95 -9.28 15.65
CA ALA A 17 24.40 -8.41 14.56
C ALA A 17 25.60 -9.01 13.81
N LYS A 18 26.60 -9.53 14.53
CA LYS A 18 27.75 -10.22 13.91
C LYS A 18 27.30 -11.42 13.08
N PHE A 19 26.43 -12.26 13.63
CA PHE A 19 25.88 -13.43 12.95
C PHE A 19 25.13 -13.05 11.68
N LEU A 20 24.19 -12.10 11.76
CA LEU A 20 23.42 -11.62 10.62
C LEU A 20 24.33 -11.08 9.52
N LYS A 21 25.34 -10.28 9.87
CA LYS A 21 26.33 -9.76 8.91
C LYS A 21 27.12 -10.88 8.22
N GLN A 22 27.53 -11.92 8.95
CA GLN A 22 28.21 -13.07 8.35
C GLN A 22 27.27 -13.89 7.46
N TRP A 23 26.02 -14.07 7.89
CA TRP A 23 25.00 -14.79 7.15
C TRP A 23 24.68 -14.11 5.81
N THR A 24 24.40 -12.80 5.80
CA THR A 24 24.12 -12.07 4.55
C THR A 24 25.31 -12.09 3.60
N ARG A 25 26.54 -11.88 4.10
CA ARG A 25 27.77 -11.99 3.28
C ARG A 25 27.92 -13.37 2.65
N THR A 26 27.61 -14.43 3.40
CA THR A 26 27.65 -15.82 2.90
C THR A 26 26.58 -16.05 1.83
N MET A 27 25.36 -15.54 2.03
CA MET A 27 24.29 -15.62 1.03
C MET A 27 24.68 -14.87 -0.26
N ARG A 28 25.29 -13.68 -0.15
CA ARG A 28 25.78 -12.92 -1.32
C ARG A 28 26.87 -13.66 -2.09
N LEU A 29 27.74 -14.39 -1.40
CA LEU A 29 28.78 -15.21 -2.04
C LEU A 29 28.17 -16.39 -2.80
N LEU A 30 27.18 -17.08 -2.23
CA LEU A 30 26.59 -18.28 -2.81
C LEU A 30 25.54 -18.00 -3.88
N LYS A 31 24.70 -16.98 -3.66
CA LYS A 31 23.57 -16.59 -4.51
C LYS A 31 23.37 -15.06 -4.46
N PRO A 32 24.18 -14.28 -5.19
CA PRO A 32 24.15 -12.82 -5.13
C PRO A 32 22.79 -12.19 -5.48
N GLN A 33 21.95 -12.89 -6.25
CA GLN A 33 20.64 -12.47 -6.71
C GLN A 33 19.50 -12.60 -5.68
N LEU A 34 19.75 -13.20 -4.51
CA LEU A 34 18.72 -13.34 -3.48
C LEU A 34 18.23 -11.96 -3.01
N PHE A 35 16.94 -11.83 -2.80
CA PHE A 35 16.37 -10.68 -2.09
C PHE A 35 16.27 -11.03 -0.60
N LEU A 36 17.05 -10.36 0.23
CA LEU A 36 17.12 -10.59 1.67
C LEU A 36 16.31 -9.52 2.39
N THR A 37 15.29 -9.94 3.14
CA THR A 37 14.46 -9.04 3.93
C THR A 37 14.61 -9.31 5.41
N ALA A 38 14.48 -8.28 6.22
CA ALA A 38 14.36 -8.42 7.67
C ALA A 38 13.08 -7.76 8.17
N GLU A 39 12.42 -8.41 9.12
CA GLU A 39 11.39 -7.77 9.90
C GLU A 39 12.10 -7.02 11.05
N ASP A 40 12.23 -5.69 10.90
CA ASP A 40 12.84 -4.82 11.88
C ASP A 40 12.12 -3.48 11.93
N TYR A 41 11.60 -3.14 13.11
CA TYR A 41 10.85 -1.91 13.39
C TYR A 41 11.66 -0.90 14.19
N SER A 42 12.98 -1.08 14.29
CA SER A 42 13.86 -0.16 15.05
C SER A 42 14.36 1.04 14.23
N ASP A 43 14.10 1.04 12.92
CA ASP A 43 14.66 1.98 11.93
C ASP A 43 16.19 2.06 11.97
N TRP A 44 16.84 0.97 12.39
CA TRP A 44 18.30 0.91 12.41
C TRP A 44 18.84 0.85 10.99
N SER A 45 19.37 1.97 10.50
CA SER A 45 19.89 2.13 9.13
C SER A 45 20.95 1.09 8.74
N ALA A 46 21.65 0.49 9.72
CA ALA A 46 22.62 -0.55 9.46
C ALA A 46 22.00 -1.82 8.88
N MET A 47 20.70 -2.08 9.07
CA MET A 47 20.02 -3.28 8.54
C MET A 47 20.22 -3.40 7.03
N THR A 48 20.03 -2.29 6.30
CA THR A 48 20.11 -2.25 4.83
C THR A 48 21.41 -1.65 4.30
N ALA A 49 22.27 -1.13 5.17
CA ALA A 49 23.58 -0.66 4.75
C ALA A 49 24.45 -1.83 4.22
N PRO A 50 25.35 -1.58 3.25
CA PRO A 50 26.16 -2.64 2.65
C PRO A 50 27.00 -3.41 3.67
N SER A 51 26.91 -4.74 3.65
CA SER A 51 27.74 -5.58 4.52
C SER A 51 29.09 -5.92 3.90
N LEU A 52 29.24 -6.00 2.57
CA LEU A 52 30.50 -6.38 1.92
C LEU A 52 31.56 -5.28 1.97
N THR A 53 31.14 -4.02 1.82
CA THR A 53 32.01 -2.84 1.75
C THR A 53 31.85 -1.89 2.93
N GLY A 54 31.02 -2.25 3.92
CA GLY A 54 30.72 -1.39 5.07
C GLY A 54 30.33 -2.13 6.34
N ASP A 55 29.77 -1.37 7.28
CA ASP A 55 29.40 -1.84 8.61
C ASP A 55 27.94 -2.29 8.77
N GLY A 56 27.18 -2.25 7.68
CA GLY A 56 25.81 -2.73 7.68
C GLY A 56 25.67 -4.25 7.74
N LEU A 57 24.42 -4.68 7.89
CA LEU A 57 24.00 -6.07 7.88
C LEU A 57 23.67 -6.57 6.49
N GLY A 58 23.46 -5.71 5.49
CA GLY A 58 23.39 -6.09 4.07
C GLY A 58 22.08 -6.75 3.61
N PHE A 59 20.98 -6.54 4.35
CA PHE A 59 19.64 -6.84 3.85
C PHE A 59 19.26 -5.85 2.74
N ASP A 60 18.40 -6.28 1.80
CA ASP A 60 17.93 -5.41 0.72
C ASP A 60 16.77 -4.51 1.16
N ALA A 61 15.97 -4.97 2.12
CA ALA A 61 14.88 -4.20 2.67
C ALA A 61 14.48 -4.62 4.10
N THR A 62 13.86 -3.70 4.84
CA THR A 62 13.17 -4.01 6.09
C THR A 62 11.66 -3.86 5.97
N TRP A 63 10.90 -4.68 6.70
CA TRP A 63 9.45 -4.52 6.80
C TRP A 63 9.09 -3.15 7.36
N TYR A 64 8.04 -2.54 6.82
CA TYR A 64 7.63 -1.18 7.18
C TYR A 64 6.21 -1.17 7.75
N GLY A 65 6.11 -1.50 9.04
CA GLY A 65 4.83 -1.59 9.75
C GLY A 65 4.07 -0.27 9.80
N ASP A 66 4.77 0.87 9.86
CA ASP A 66 4.10 2.17 9.83
C ASP A 66 3.39 2.44 8.50
N PHE A 67 3.77 1.79 7.40
CA PHE A 67 2.99 1.84 6.16
C PHE A 67 1.59 1.24 6.39
N HIS A 68 1.53 0.03 6.93
CA HIS A 68 0.29 -0.63 7.31
C HIS A 68 -0.50 0.18 8.35
N HIS A 69 0.16 0.67 9.41
CA HIS A 69 -0.50 1.39 10.50
C HIS A 69 -1.13 2.71 10.07
N ASN A 70 -0.48 3.43 9.15
CA ASN A 70 -1.06 4.64 8.58
C ASN A 70 -2.19 4.33 7.60
N LEU A 71 -2.03 3.30 6.77
CA LEU A 71 -3.00 2.98 5.73
C LEU A 71 -4.26 2.29 6.26
N VAL A 72 -4.12 1.29 7.14
CA VAL A 72 -5.19 0.36 7.51
C VAL A 72 -5.66 0.59 8.94
N GLU A 73 -4.90 0.11 9.94
CA GLU A 73 -5.27 0.20 11.35
C GLU A 73 -4.05 0.15 12.27
N TYR A 74 -4.20 0.67 13.49
CA TYR A 74 -3.26 0.45 14.57
C TYR A 74 -3.95 0.62 15.92
N HIS A 75 -3.94 -0.44 16.72
CA HIS A 75 -4.47 -0.37 18.07
C HIS A 75 -3.51 0.42 19.01
N GLY A 76 -4.03 1.49 19.63
CA GLY A 76 -3.36 2.16 20.75
C GLY A 76 -2.25 3.16 20.39
N GLY A 77 -2.19 3.66 19.15
CA GLY A 77 -1.21 4.69 18.76
C GLY A 77 -1.75 5.82 17.90
N ALA A 78 -0.83 6.71 17.53
CA ALA A 78 -1.09 7.97 16.86
C ALA A 78 -1.05 7.89 15.31
N GLN A 79 -0.89 6.68 14.75
CA GLN A 79 -0.89 6.48 13.30
C GLN A 79 -2.26 6.80 12.70
N ALA A 80 -2.27 7.12 11.40
CA ALA A 80 -3.44 7.69 10.74
C ALA A 80 -4.66 6.75 10.63
N GLN A 81 -4.43 5.43 10.54
CA GLN A 81 -5.50 4.43 10.48
C GLN A 81 -6.56 4.77 9.43
N LEU A 82 -6.13 5.14 8.22
CA LEU A 82 -6.97 5.81 7.23
C LEU A 82 -8.23 5.02 6.88
N LEU A 83 -8.09 3.73 6.55
CA LEU A 83 -9.23 2.88 6.20
C LEU A 83 -10.21 2.72 7.37
N LYS A 84 -9.72 2.52 8.59
CA LYS A 84 -10.58 2.44 9.79
C LYS A 84 -11.37 3.73 9.99
N ASN A 85 -10.70 4.88 9.84
CA ASN A 85 -11.32 6.19 10.02
C ASN A 85 -12.30 6.53 8.88
N ALA A 86 -11.98 6.18 7.64
CA ALA A 86 -12.92 6.26 6.51
C ALA A 86 -14.13 5.33 6.71
N GLY A 87 -13.93 4.18 7.36
CA GLY A 87 -14.97 3.21 7.66
C GLY A 87 -16.12 3.71 8.54
N PHE A 88 -15.95 4.83 9.26
CA PHE A 88 -17.06 5.48 9.96
C PHE A 88 -18.10 6.11 9.02
N GLY A 89 -17.74 6.37 7.75
CA GLY A 89 -18.64 6.94 6.76
C GLY A 89 -19.14 8.35 7.09
N ASP A 90 -18.44 9.08 7.96
CA ASP A 90 -18.67 10.51 8.16
C ASP A 90 -17.73 11.33 7.28
N ASN A 91 -17.83 12.67 7.32
CA ASN A 91 -16.99 13.57 6.52
C ASN A 91 -15.76 14.09 7.29
N ARG A 92 -15.26 13.37 8.31
CA ARG A 92 -14.07 13.81 9.04
C ARG A 92 -12.86 13.94 8.10
N ALA A 93 -11.98 14.90 8.36
CA ALA A 93 -10.68 14.92 7.71
C ALA A 93 -9.92 13.63 8.04
N LEU A 94 -9.17 13.11 7.07
CA LEU A 94 -8.27 11.99 7.28
C LEU A 94 -6.83 12.48 7.16
N THR A 95 -5.93 11.94 7.98
CA THR A 95 -4.51 12.36 7.98
C THR A 95 -3.76 11.76 6.78
N MET A 96 -4.16 12.14 5.56
CA MET A 96 -3.55 11.73 4.29
C MET A 96 -2.08 12.13 4.25
N SER A 97 -1.74 13.25 4.90
CA SER A 97 -0.39 13.73 5.16
C SER A 97 0.52 12.69 5.83
N SER A 98 0.00 11.85 6.72
CA SER A 98 0.79 10.78 7.32
C SER A 98 1.07 9.64 6.32
N LEU A 99 0.08 9.26 5.51
CA LEU A 99 0.29 8.30 4.42
C LEU A 99 1.26 8.84 3.38
N ALA A 100 1.23 10.13 3.06
CA ALA A 100 2.20 10.77 2.18
C ALA A 100 3.64 10.63 2.71
N GLY A 101 3.83 10.81 4.02
CA GLY A 101 5.11 10.54 4.68
C GLY A 101 5.54 9.07 4.59
N ALA A 102 4.60 8.13 4.76
CA ALA A 102 4.86 6.70 4.60
C ALA A 102 5.19 6.33 3.14
N LEU A 103 4.49 6.89 2.16
CA LEU A 103 4.78 6.75 0.73
C LEU A 103 6.20 7.26 0.42
N GLN A 104 6.60 8.43 0.94
CA GLN A 104 7.95 8.95 0.76
C GLN A 104 9.01 8.03 1.38
N THR A 105 8.71 7.47 2.55
CA THR A 105 9.62 6.56 3.28
C THR A 105 9.74 5.19 2.60
N SER A 106 8.71 4.75 1.88
CA SER A 106 8.73 3.46 1.15
C SER A 106 9.91 3.32 0.18
N ALA A 107 10.42 4.42 -0.36
CA ALA A 107 11.59 4.46 -1.24
C ALA A 107 12.90 4.03 -0.56
N ARG A 108 12.95 4.01 0.78
CA ARG A 108 14.17 3.77 1.58
C ARG A 108 14.35 2.29 1.94
N SER A 109 14.44 1.43 0.93
CA SER A 109 14.66 -0.01 1.11
C SER A 109 13.65 -0.64 2.08
N LYS A 110 12.35 -0.42 1.82
CA LYS A 110 11.28 -0.96 2.63
C LYS A 110 10.51 -2.06 1.91
N VAL A 111 10.06 -3.06 2.67
CA VAL A 111 8.94 -3.93 2.28
C VAL A 111 7.68 -3.30 2.83
N VAL A 112 6.78 -2.87 1.95
CA VAL A 112 5.50 -2.25 2.32
C VAL A 112 4.39 -3.27 2.19
N TYR A 113 3.37 -3.12 3.03
CA TYR A 113 2.21 -3.98 2.99
C TYR A 113 0.97 -3.28 3.54
N ASN A 114 -0.18 -3.61 2.98
CA ASN A 114 -1.48 -3.26 3.56
C ASN A 114 -1.92 -4.31 4.58
N GLN A 115 -1.45 -5.55 4.52
CA GLN A 115 -1.76 -6.58 5.51
C GLN A 115 -0.66 -7.65 5.57
N SER A 116 -0.33 -8.09 6.78
CA SER A 116 0.50 -9.26 7.05
C SER A 116 -0.32 -10.37 7.73
N HIS A 117 0.30 -11.51 7.98
CA HIS A 117 -0.31 -12.60 8.73
C HIS A 117 -0.56 -12.25 10.22
N ASP A 118 0.16 -11.27 10.76
CA ASP A 118 -0.03 -10.80 12.14
C ASP A 118 -1.23 -9.84 12.24
N ASP A 119 -1.52 -9.10 11.16
CA ASP A 119 -2.51 -8.02 11.14
C ASP A 119 -3.89 -8.44 10.62
N CYS A 120 -4.11 -9.72 10.36
CA CYS A 120 -5.38 -10.25 9.82
C CYS A 120 -6.26 -10.92 10.89
N GLY A 121 -6.35 -10.30 12.06
CA GLY A 121 -7.17 -10.75 13.18
C GLY A 121 -6.44 -11.53 14.27
N ASN A 122 -5.10 -11.55 14.25
CA ASN A 122 -4.26 -12.23 15.25
C ASN A 122 -3.79 -11.31 16.38
N ARG A 123 -4.01 -10.00 16.24
CA ARG A 123 -3.75 -8.98 17.26
C ARG A 123 -5.05 -8.29 17.68
N GLU A 124 -5.12 -7.84 18.92
CA GLU A 124 -6.22 -6.97 19.39
C GLU A 124 -6.39 -5.76 18.46
N GLY A 125 -7.64 -5.49 18.06
CA GLY A 125 -7.98 -4.39 17.15
C GLY A 125 -7.70 -4.65 15.66
N SER A 126 -6.94 -5.70 15.33
CA SER A 126 -6.68 -6.11 13.94
C SER A 126 -7.83 -6.94 13.37
N ALA A 127 -8.02 -6.85 12.05
CA ALA A 127 -8.96 -7.68 11.29
C ALA A 127 -8.55 -7.63 9.81
N ARG A 128 -9.25 -8.39 8.97
CA ARG A 128 -9.07 -8.29 7.51
C ARG A 128 -9.31 -6.86 7.03
N THR A 129 -8.59 -6.43 6.00
CA THR A 129 -8.66 -5.06 5.47
C THR A 129 -10.08 -4.70 5.07
N ALA A 130 -10.82 -5.63 4.47
CA ALA A 130 -12.23 -5.43 4.11
C ALA A 130 -13.11 -5.12 5.34
N VAL A 131 -12.85 -5.75 6.48
CA VAL A 131 -13.57 -5.51 7.75
C VAL A 131 -13.18 -4.16 8.35
N ILE A 132 -11.89 -3.82 8.33
CA ILE A 132 -11.37 -2.53 8.81
C ILE A 132 -11.90 -1.38 7.94
N ALA A 133 -11.97 -1.57 6.62
CA ALA A 133 -12.39 -0.57 5.65
C ALA A 133 -13.81 -0.02 5.89
N VAL A 134 -14.65 -0.77 6.62
CA VAL A 134 -16.00 -0.36 7.03
C VAL A 134 -16.14 -0.31 8.55
N ASN A 135 -15.02 -0.19 9.25
CA ASN A 135 -14.94 -0.10 10.71
C ASN A 135 -15.82 -1.16 11.41
N PHE A 136 -15.67 -2.42 11.01
CA PHE A 136 -16.39 -3.58 11.54
C PHE A 136 -17.91 -3.60 11.29
N ALA A 137 -18.43 -2.73 10.42
CA ALA A 137 -19.81 -2.86 9.96
C ALA A 137 -20.02 -4.18 9.18
N PRO A 138 -21.20 -4.82 9.27
CA PRO A 138 -21.48 -6.04 8.52
C PRO A 138 -21.31 -5.84 7.00
N ILE A 139 -20.50 -6.67 6.35
CA ILE A 139 -20.20 -6.57 4.92
C ILE A 139 -21.32 -7.23 4.10
N VAL A 140 -22.40 -6.48 3.92
CA VAL A 140 -23.58 -6.86 3.13
C VAL A 140 -24.10 -5.67 2.32
N GLY A 141 -24.72 -5.93 1.16
CA GLY A 141 -25.29 -4.88 0.32
C GLY A 141 -24.29 -3.77 -0.02
N GLU A 142 -24.69 -2.52 0.17
CA GLU A 142 -23.86 -1.34 -0.14
C GLU A 142 -22.58 -1.28 0.71
N THR A 143 -22.62 -1.75 1.97
CA THR A 143 -21.42 -1.80 2.82
C THR A 143 -20.32 -2.65 2.19
N ARG A 144 -20.67 -3.69 1.42
CA ARG A 144 -19.69 -4.46 0.65
C ARG A 144 -19.02 -3.61 -0.42
N ALA A 145 -19.76 -2.85 -1.21
CA ALA A 145 -19.17 -1.98 -2.23
C ALA A 145 -18.15 -1.00 -1.63
N TRP A 146 -18.46 -0.41 -0.48
CA TRP A 146 -17.53 0.47 0.25
C TRP A 146 -16.31 -0.26 0.82
N ALA A 147 -16.49 -1.46 1.38
CA ALA A 147 -15.39 -2.30 1.84
C ALA A 147 -14.42 -2.64 0.70
N GLU A 148 -14.96 -3.01 -0.46
CA GLU A 148 -14.18 -3.39 -1.64
C GLU A 148 -13.51 -2.18 -2.31
N ALA A 149 -14.17 -1.02 -2.40
CA ALA A 149 -13.57 0.23 -2.90
C ALA A 149 -12.33 0.63 -2.08
N ARG A 150 -12.47 0.72 -0.76
CA ARG A 150 -11.37 1.10 0.14
C ARG A 150 -10.28 0.02 0.22
N SER A 151 -10.63 -1.26 0.04
CA SER A 151 -9.62 -2.34 -0.07
C SER A 151 -8.82 -2.22 -1.37
N ARG A 152 -9.46 -1.89 -2.51
CA ARG A 152 -8.77 -1.59 -3.77
C ARG A 152 -7.86 -0.37 -3.65
N PHE A 153 -8.27 0.66 -2.90
CA PHE A 153 -7.41 1.80 -2.57
C PHE A 153 -6.15 1.34 -1.81
N ALA A 154 -6.29 0.54 -0.75
CA ALA A 154 -5.15 0.05 0.02
C ALA A 154 -4.20 -0.83 -0.80
N ALA A 155 -4.75 -1.69 -1.67
CA ALA A 155 -3.99 -2.50 -2.61
C ALA A 155 -3.16 -1.62 -3.57
N ALA A 156 -3.79 -0.61 -4.18
CA ALA A 156 -3.13 0.29 -5.12
C ALA A 156 -2.04 1.14 -4.46
N MET A 157 -2.30 1.71 -3.27
CA MET A 157 -1.28 2.45 -2.52
C MET A 157 -0.07 1.58 -2.18
N THR A 158 -0.29 0.29 -1.88
CA THR A 158 0.78 -0.65 -1.57
C THR A 158 1.57 -1.04 -2.81
N LEU A 159 0.89 -1.56 -3.84
CA LEU A 159 1.48 -2.11 -5.06
C LEU A 159 2.14 -1.06 -5.97
N LEU A 160 1.72 0.19 -5.86
CA LEU A 160 2.21 1.31 -6.68
C LEU A 160 3.13 2.28 -5.91
N SER A 161 3.44 2.02 -4.64
CA SER A 161 4.46 2.81 -3.90
C SER A 161 5.89 2.40 -4.29
N ALA A 162 6.89 3.15 -3.80
CA ALA A 162 8.30 2.90 -4.10
C ALA A 162 8.93 1.78 -3.26
N GLY A 163 8.19 1.18 -2.33
CA GLY A 163 8.61 0.02 -1.55
C GLY A 163 8.53 -1.27 -2.37
N THR A 164 9.17 -2.33 -1.88
CA THR A 164 8.89 -3.68 -2.38
C THR A 164 7.53 -4.11 -1.81
N PRO A 165 6.50 -4.35 -2.63
CA PRO A 165 5.16 -4.61 -2.10
C PRO A 165 5.02 -6.05 -1.61
N MET A 166 4.21 -6.22 -0.58
CA MET A 166 3.76 -7.49 -0.03
C MET A 166 2.29 -7.35 0.40
N PHE A 167 1.50 -8.41 0.23
CA PHE A 167 0.17 -8.53 0.81
C PHE A 167 -0.05 -9.98 1.24
N PHE A 168 -1.02 -10.21 2.13
CA PHE A 168 -1.29 -11.54 2.66
C PHE A 168 -2.48 -12.21 1.95
N MET A 169 -2.45 -13.55 1.86
CA MET A 169 -3.50 -14.31 1.20
C MET A 169 -4.90 -14.01 1.78
N GLY A 170 -5.88 -13.89 0.88
CA GLY A 170 -7.25 -13.53 1.22
C GLY A 170 -7.56 -12.06 0.95
N GLU A 171 -6.57 -11.16 0.95
CA GLU A 171 -6.80 -9.76 0.57
C GLU A 171 -7.34 -9.66 -0.86
N GLU A 172 -6.84 -10.50 -1.77
CA GLU A 172 -7.20 -10.54 -3.19
C GLU A 172 -8.61 -11.07 -3.48
N ILE A 173 -9.35 -11.50 -2.45
CA ILE A 173 -10.76 -11.91 -2.56
C ILE A 173 -11.67 -11.12 -1.60
N GLY A 174 -11.13 -10.12 -0.89
CA GLY A 174 -11.89 -9.39 0.14
C GLY A 174 -12.27 -10.25 1.33
N ALA A 175 -11.37 -11.14 1.77
CA ALA A 175 -11.60 -12.05 2.88
C ALA A 175 -12.09 -11.32 4.13
N GLN A 176 -13.03 -11.92 4.87
CA GLN A 176 -13.58 -11.34 6.09
C GLN A 176 -13.14 -12.10 7.33
N LYS A 177 -12.97 -13.42 7.20
CA LYS A 177 -12.61 -14.27 8.33
C LYS A 177 -11.15 -14.02 8.77
N PRO A 178 -10.89 -13.94 10.08
CA PRO A 178 -9.53 -13.80 10.58
C PRO A 178 -8.68 -15.00 10.17
N TYR A 179 -7.38 -14.78 9.97
CA TYR A 179 -6.44 -15.87 9.78
C TYR A 179 -6.14 -16.54 11.12
N ARG A 180 -6.44 -17.84 11.26
CA ARG A 180 -6.21 -18.59 12.50
C ARG A 180 -5.10 -19.60 12.30
N TYR A 181 -3.94 -19.39 12.93
CA TYR A 181 -2.74 -20.19 12.68
C TYR A 181 -2.88 -21.67 13.07
N ASN A 182 -3.81 -22.01 13.99
CA ASN A 182 -3.98 -23.35 14.55
C ASN A 182 -5.08 -24.20 13.88
N ASP A 183 -5.97 -23.60 13.11
CA ASP A 183 -7.12 -24.29 12.46
C ASP A 183 -7.58 -23.58 11.17
N PHE A 184 -6.62 -23.02 10.42
CA PHE A 184 -6.88 -22.24 9.20
C PHE A 184 -7.67 -23.01 8.15
N LEU A 185 -7.38 -24.29 7.94
CA LEU A 185 -7.99 -25.06 6.85
C LEU A 185 -9.50 -25.23 7.05
N GLU A 186 -9.92 -25.38 8.30
CA GLU A 186 -11.31 -25.55 8.71
C GLU A 186 -12.06 -24.21 8.77
N ASN A 187 -11.35 -23.11 9.04
CA ASN A 187 -11.95 -21.80 9.31
C ASN A 187 -11.79 -20.77 8.20
N ARG A 188 -10.99 -21.04 7.16
CA ARG A 188 -10.84 -20.13 6.01
C ARG A 188 -12.09 -20.07 5.15
N GLU A 189 -12.20 -19.00 4.36
CA GLU A 189 -13.21 -18.91 3.30
C GLU A 189 -12.88 -19.88 2.15
N ASN A 190 -13.90 -20.20 1.35
CA ASN A 190 -13.68 -20.92 0.09
C ASN A 190 -13.02 -19.97 -0.92
N ILE A 191 -11.69 -19.86 -0.87
CA ILE A 191 -10.91 -18.89 -1.68
C ILE A 191 -11.26 -19.00 -3.17
N LEU A 192 -11.33 -20.21 -3.72
CA LEU A 192 -11.64 -20.42 -5.12
C LEU A 192 -13.09 -20.06 -5.45
N GLY A 193 -14.02 -20.35 -4.53
CA GLY A 193 -15.42 -19.96 -4.66
C GLY A 193 -15.63 -18.45 -4.61
N GLU A 194 -14.96 -17.75 -3.69
CA GLU A 194 -15.02 -16.29 -3.62
C GLU A 194 -14.36 -15.65 -4.85
N ALA A 195 -13.21 -16.15 -5.29
CA ALA A 195 -12.55 -15.67 -6.51
C ALA A 195 -13.40 -15.84 -7.78
N ALA A 196 -14.27 -16.84 -7.83
CA ALA A 196 -15.22 -17.06 -8.92
C ALA A 196 -16.59 -16.37 -8.70
N GLY A 197 -16.83 -15.88 -7.48
CA GLY A 197 -18.09 -15.32 -7.02
C GLY A 197 -17.91 -13.87 -6.57
N ASN A 198 -18.17 -13.58 -5.29
CA ASN A 198 -18.22 -12.19 -4.80
C ASN A 198 -16.86 -11.47 -4.92
N GLY A 199 -15.75 -12.18 -4.74
CA GLY A 199 -14.40 -11.61 -4.82
C GLY A 199 -13.85 -11.47 -6.24
N ALA A 200 -14.63 -11.78 -7.29
CA ALA A 200 -14.16 -11.74 -8.68
C ALA A 200 -13.70 -10.34 -9.13
N GLY A 201 -14.35 -9.28 -8.66
CA GLY A 201 -13.96 -7.90 -8.95
C GLY A 201 -12.62 -7.51 -8.31
N ILE A 202 -12.46 -7.79 -7.00
CA ILE A 202 -11.21 -7.54 -6.28
C ILE A 202 -10.05 -8.33 -6.89
N ILE A 203 -10.24 -9.63 -7.16
CA ILE A 203 -9.14 -10.43 -7.70
C ILE A 203 -8.71 -9.94 -9.09
N SER A 204 -9.64 -9.43 -9.90
CA SER A 204 -9.30 -8.78 -11.17
C SER A 204 -8.50 -7.50 -10.95
N CYS A 205 -8.91 -6.66 -10.01
CA CYS A 205 -8.17 -5.44 -9.66
C CYS A 205 -6.74 -5.74 -9.19
N TYR A 206 -6.56 -6.74 -8.32
CA TYR A 206 -5.23 -7.17 -7.89
C TYR A 206 -4.38 -7.68 -9.06
N ARG A 207 -4.95 -8.48 -9.97
CA ARG A 207 -4.23 -8.97 -11.16
C ARG A 207 -3.75 -7.81 -12.04
N ASP A 208 -4.56 -6.79 -12.23
CA ASP A 208 -4.23 -5.66 -13.09
C ASP A 208 -3.23 -4.71 -12.41
N LEU A 209 -3.36 -4.45 -11.10
CA LEU A 209 -2.34 -3.72 -10.32
C LEU A 209 -0.99 -4.44 -10.29
N ILE A 210 -0.98 -5.76 -10.09
CA ILE A 210 0.25 -6.57 -10.14
C ILE A 210 0.84 -6.53 -11.55
N SER A 211 0.01 -6.66 -12.57
CA SER A 211 0.46 -6.58 -13.96
C SER A 211 1.08 -5.23 -14.28
N LEU A 212 0.45 -4.14 -13.84
CA LEU A 212 0.97 -2.78 -13.98
C LEU A 212 2.33 -2.63 -13.27
N SER A 213 2.40 -3.07 -12.01
CA SER A 213 3.63 -3.03 -11.20
C SER A 213 4.77 -3.83 -11.84
N ILE A 214 4.50 -5.01 -12.41
CA ILE A 214 5.54 -5.83 -13.04
C ILE A 214 6.00 -5.24 -14.39
N LYS A 215 5.05 -4.82 -15.23
CA LYS A 215 5.32 -4.37 -16.61
C LYS A 215 6.00 -3.00 -16.67
N GLU A 216 5.61 -2.07 -15.80
CA GLU A 216 6.10 -0.70 -15.86
C GLU A 216 7.31 -0.51 -14.94
N ALA A 217 8.50 -0.38 -15.53
CA ALA A 217 9.76 -0.26 -14.77
C ALA A 217 9.78 0.97 -13.86
N ALA A 218 9.16 2.09 -14.26
CA ALA A 218 9.00 3.27 -13.42
C ALA A 218 8.21 3.00 -12.13
N ILE A 219 7.19 2.14 -12.17
CA ILE A 219 6.42 1.72 -10.99
C ILE A 219 7.27 0.84 -10.05
N ARG A 220 8.36 0.23 -10.52
CA ARG A 220 9.30 -0.53 -9.67
C ARG A 220 10.55 0.25 -9.27
N SER A 221 10.72 1.47 -9.77
CA SER A 221 11.88 2.31 -9.41
C SER A 221 11.80 2.75 -7.94
N ARG A 222 12.85 3.33 -7.37
CA ARG A 222 12.75 3.97 -6.04
C ARG A 222 12.30 5.42 -6.11
N ASN A 223 12.08 5.94 -7.32
CA ASN A 223 11.71 7.33 -7.51
C ASN A 223 10.24 7.54 -7.15
N ILE A 224 10.01 8.43 -6.20
CA ILE A 224 8.68 8.87 -5.79
C ILE A 224 8.73 10.34 -5.37
N ALA A 225 7.67 11.07 -5.72
CA ALA A 225 7.44 12.43 -5.27
C ALA A 225 5.95 12.58 -4.98
N ILE A 226 5.58 13.19 -3.87
CA ILE A 226 4.19 13.34 -3.44
C ILE A 226 3.83 14.83 -3.56
N PRO A 227 3.55 15.35 -4.77
CA PRO A 227 3.33 16.79 -4.99
C PRO A 227 2.04 17.30 -4.36
N TYR A 228 1.09 16.41 -4.04
CA TYR A 228 -0.24 16.81 -3.63
C TYR A 228 -0.78 15.92 -2.50
N VAL A 229 -1.28 16.58 -1.46
CA VAL A 229 -1.98 15.97 -0.33
C VAL A 229 -3.04 16.96 0.16
N HIS A 230 -4.25 16.46 0.44
CA HIS A 230 -5.32 17.24 1.04
C HIS A 230 -6.08 16.36 2.05
N ASP A 231 -6.04 16.73 3.33
CA ASP A 231 -6.58 15.90 4.43
C ASP A 231 -8.12 15.95 4.49
N GLU A 232 -8.72 17.13 4.29
CA GLU A 232 -10.18 17.34 4.29
C GLU A 232 -10.89 16.74 3.08
N ASP A 233 -10.28 16.85 1.90
CA ASP A 233 -10.77 16.20 0.68
C ASP A 233 -10.34 14.75 0.56
N ARG A 234 -9.46 14.29 1.46
CA ARG A 234 -8.96 12.92 1.55
C ARG A 234 -8.26 12.46 0.27
N VAL A 235 -7.50 13.36 -0.36
CA VAL A 235 -6.81 13.11 -1.63
C VAL A 235 -5.29 13.09 -1.41
N VAL A 236 -4.61 12.14 -2.06
CA VAL A 236 -3.15 12.10 -2.16
C VAL A 236 -2.77 11.79 -3.61
N ALA A 237 -1.75 12.45 -4.14
CA ALA A 237 -1.20 12.12 -5.45
C ALA A 237 0.32 12.02 -5.40
N PHE A 238 0.87 11.03 -6.08
CA PHE A 238 2.31 10.81 -6.16
C PHE A 238 2.78 10.37 -7.54
N HIS A 239 3.96 10.85 -7.93
CA HIS A 239 4.64 10.44 -9.14
C HIS A 239 5.51 9.22 -8.91
N ARG A 240 5.61 8.37 -9.92
CA ARG A 240 6.58 7.27 -10.04
C ARG A 240 7.22 7.36 -11.42
N TRP A 241 8.55 7.42 -11.49
CA TRP A 241 9.24 7.65 -12.76
C TRP A 241 10.54 6.85 -12.89
N ASN A 242 10.99 6.70 -14.12
CA ASN A 242 12.37 6.37 -14.48
C ASN A 242 12.83 7.39 -15.54
N ASP A 243 13.83 7.05 -16.33
CA ASP A 243 14.35 7.97 -17.36
C ASP A 243 13.39 8.14 -18.55
N ASP A 244 12.48 7.17 -18.77
CA ASP A 244 11.62 7.10 -19.97
C ASP A 244 10.15 7.45 -19.67
N ASP A 245 9.63 7.02 -18.53
CA ASP A 245 8.23 7.08 -18.16
C ASP A 245 7.99 7.90 -16.88
N ASP A 246 6.86 8.61 -16.84
CA ASP A 246 6.33 9.25 -15.64
C ASP A 246 4.86 8.86 -15.45
N PHE A 247 4.53 8.38 -14.27
CA PHE A 247 3.19 7.99 -13.86
C PHE A 247 2.74 8.86 -12.69
N LEU A 248 1.52 9.36 -12.77
CA LEU A 248 0.84 10.03 -11.66
C LEU A 248 -0.23 9.08 -11.09
N VAL A 249 -0.06 8.68 -9.84
CA VAL A 249 -1.07 7.92 -9.08
C VAL A 249 -1.85 8.90 -8.22
N VAL A 250 -3.17 8.88 -8.31
CA VAL A 250 -4.08 9.75 -7.54
C VAL A 250 -5.04 8.88 -6.76
N GLY A 251 -5.00 8.95 -5.44
CA GLY A 251 -5.93 8.24 -4.56
C GLY A 251 -6.85 9.21 -3.82
N SER A 252 -8.12 8.83 -3.70
CA SER A 252 -9.14 9.51 -2.88
C SER A 252 -9.76 8.52 -1.90
N LEU A 253 -9.93 8.91 -0.64
CA LEU A 253 -10.76 8.23 0.37
C LEU A 253 -12.03 9.04 0.69
N LYS A 254 -12.43 9.97 -0.19
CA LYS A 254 -13.71 10.66 -0.08
C LYS A 254 -14.85 9.67 -0.32
N ASP A 255 -15.91 9.77 0.47
CA ASP A 255 -17.13 8.95 0.32
C ASP A 255 -18.09 9.53 -0.74
N ALA A 256 -17.58 10.42 -1.59
CA ALA A 256 -18.25 11.01 -2.74
C ALA A 256 -17.22 11.24 -3.85
N ALA A 257 -17.66 11.13 -5.09
CA ALA A 257 -16.83 11.42 -6.25
C ALA A 257 -16.71 12.94 -6.48
N PHE A 258 -15.59 13.35 -7.06
CA PHE A 258 -15.41 14.70 -7.61
C PHE A 258 -15.81 14.71 -9.09
N GLU A 259 -17.10 14.52 -9.36
CA GLU A 259 -17.66 14.31 -10.71
C GLU A 259 -17.48 15.51 -11.66
N HIS A 260 -17.29 16.70 -11.10
CA HIS A 260 -17.11 17.94 -11.87
C HIS A 260 -15.64 18.35 -12.02
N GLY A 261 -14.72 17.44 -11.72
CA GLY A 261 -13.28 17.68 -11.76
C GLY A 261 -12.70 18.04 -10.40
N TYR A 262 -11.44 17.67 -10.22
CA TYR A 262 -10.61 17.99 -9.08
C TYR A 262 -9.24 18.46 -9.58
N ARG A 263 -8.83 19.65 -9.14
CA ARG A 263 -7.60 20.28 -9.62
C ARG A 263 -6.39 19.77 -8.84
N LEU A 264 -5.56 19.00 -9.53
CA LEU A 264 -4.26 18.55 -9.07
C LEU A 264 -3.18 19.50 -9.57
N ARG A 265 -2.24 19.88 -8.71
CA ARG A 265 -1.11 20.72 -9.08
C ARG A 265 0.21 20.04 -8.74
N SER A 266 1.12 20.02 -9.70
CA SER A 266 2.48 19.49 -9.59
C SER A 266 3.35 20.11 -10.66
N GLU A 267 4.57 20.52 -10.34
CA GLU A 267 5.52 21.00 -11.36
C GLU A 267 5.84 19.91 -12.39
N ARG A 268 5.81 18.63 -11.99
CA ARG A 268 6.06 17.48 -12.87
C ARG A 268 4.94 17.19 -13.87
N LEU A 269 3.74 17.74 -13.65
CA LEU A 269 2.65 17.64 -14.63
C LEU A 269 2.96 18.43 -15.92
N GLY A 270 3.77 19.50 -15.79
CA GLY A 270 4.18 20.35 -16.90
C GLY A 270 3.01 20.87 -17.72
N ASP A 271 3.21 20.88 -19.03
CA ASP A 271 2.16 21.07 -20.02
C ASP A 271 1.99 19.77 -20.81
N ASP A 272 2.01 18.59 -20.20
CA ASP A 272 2.00 17.32 -20.94
C ASP A 272 0.59 16.73 -21.09
N LEU A 273 0.43 15.74 -21.97
CA LEU A 273 -0.81 14.97 -22.09
C LEU A 273 -0.71 13.72 -21.21
N TRP A 274 -1.74 13.45 -20.42
CA TRP A 274 -1.78 12.36 -19.45
C TRP A 274 -2.95 11.42 -19.77
N GLU A 275 -2.66 10.14 -19.97
CA GLU A 275 -3.66 9.10 -20.28
C GLU A 275 -4.05 8.34 -19.01
N GLU A 276 -5.34 8.24 -18.70
CA GLU A 276 -5.83 7.36 -17.64
C GLU A 276 -5.67 5.89 -18.08
N ILE A 277 -4.71 5.18 -17.48
CA ILE A 277 -4.40 3.79 -17.83
C ILE A 277 -4.94 2.77 -16.82
N PHE A 278 -5.37 3.23 -15.64
CA PHE A 278 -5.97 2.40 -14.61
C PHE A 278 -6.93 3.23 -13.77
N ASN A 279 -8.10 2.65 -13.46
CA ASN A 279 -9.09 3.20 -12.57
C ASN A 279 -9.62 2.10 -11.65
N SER A 280 -9.36 2.18 -10.35
CA SER A 280 -9.80 1.17 -9.39
C SER A 280 -11.32 1.11 -9.24
N ASP A 281 -12.05 2.16 -9.65
CA ASP A 281 -13.51 2.24 -9.62
C ASP A 281 -14.18 1.71 -10.89
N ALA A 282 -13.42 1.15 -11.84
CA ALA A 282 -14.01 0.51 -13.02
C ALA A 282 -15.04 -0.57 -12.64
N GLU A 283 -16.11 -0.68 -13.44
CA GLU A 283 -17.18 -1.68 -13.24
C GLU A 283 -16.62 -3.11 -13.21
N ALA A 284 -15.59 -3.40 -14.01
CA ALA A 284 -14.89 -4.69 -14.05
C ALA A 284 -14.29 -5.12 -12.69
N TYR A 285 -14.04 -4.16 -11.80
CA TYR A 285 -13.54 -4.40 -10.45
C TYR A 285 -14.63 -4.33 -9.38
N GLY A 286 -15.90 -4.11 -9.76
CA GLY A 286 -17.03 -3.90 -8.85
C GLY A 286 -17.18 -2.44 -8.38
N GLY A 287 -16.64 -1.46 -9.10
CA GLY A 287 -16.80 -0.03 -8.79
C GLY A 287 -17.98 0.62 -9.50
N TRP A 288 -18.18 1.91 -9.25
CA TRP A 288 -19.27 2.71 -9.80
C TRP A 288 -18.98 3.29 -11.18
N ASN A 289 -17.81 2.97 -11.74
CA ASN A 289 -17.33 3.38 -13.06
C ASN A 289 -17.20 4.90 -13.22
N VAL A 290 -16.85 5.60 -12.13
CA VAL A 290 -16.57 7.04 -12.16
C VAL A 290 -15.10 7.26 -12.47
N GLY A 291 -14.81 8.13 -13.43
CA GLY A 291 -13.44 8.47 -13.83
C GLY A 291 -13.42 9.23 -15.14
N ASN A 292 -12.31 9.15 -15.87
CA ASN A 292 -12.08 9.95 -17.07
C ASN A 292 -12.26 9.13 -18.36
N GLY A 293 -12.83 7.93 -18.25
CA GLY A 293 -13.19 7.07 -19.38
C GLY A 293 -11.98 6.55 -20.17
N GLY A 294 -10.82 6.36 -19.52
CA GLY A 294 -9.57 6.06 -20.22
C GLY A 294 -9.08 7.23 -21.10
N GLY A 295 -9.60 8.43 -20.84
CA GLY A 295 -9.32 9.63 -21.62
C GLY A 295 -7.91 10.17 -21.44
N ARG A 296 -7.56 11.09 -22.33
CA ARG A 296 -6.31 11.86 -22.29
C ARG A 296 -6.59 13.28 -21.85
N ILE A 297 -6.02 13.67 -20.72
CA ILE A 297 -6.23 14.98 -20.11
C ILE A 297 -4.94 15.79 -20.26
N ARG A 298 -5.07 17.00 -20.79
CA ARG A 298 -3.93 17.90 -20.95
C ARG A 298 -3.68 18.64 -19.64
N ALA A 299 -2.47 18.49 -19.08
CA ALA A 299 -2.01 19.38 -18.03
C ALA A 299 -1.66 20.75 -18.64
N THR A 300 -1.98 21.83 -17.92
CA THR A 300 -1.63 23.20 -18.31
C THR A 300 -1.04 23.94 -17.12
N ALA A 301 0.16 24.50 -17.27
CA ALA A 301 0.92 25.17 -16.23
C ALA A 301 1.04 24.34 -14.94
N GLY A 302 1.28 23.04 -15.08
CA GLY A 302 1.41 22.09 -13.97
C GLY A 302 0.09 21.77 -13.26
N MET A 303 -1.06 22.06 -13.88
CA MET A 303 -2.38 21.72 -13.36
C MET A 303 -3.06 20.67 -14.23
N LEU A 304 -3.61 19.63 -13.60
CA LEU A 304 -4.43 18.60 -14.22
C LEU A 304 -5.81 18.63 -13.55
N ASP A 305 -6.87 18.74 -14.33
CA ASP A 305 -8.25 18.69 -13.84
C ASP A 305 -8.86 17.33 -14.21
N ALA A 306 -9.10 16.49 -13.20
CA ALA A 306 -9.52 15.11 -13.40
C ALA A 306 -10.74 14.76 -12.54
N VAL A 307 -11.66 13.98 -13.08
CA VAL A 307 -12.75 13.39 -12.31
C VAL A 307 -12.16 12.30 -11.42
N LEU A 308 -12.37 12.41 -10.10
CA LEU A 308 -11.87 11.43 -9.13
C LEU A 308 -13.04 10.59 -8.57
N PRO A 309 -12.93 9.24 -8.58
CA PRO A 309 -13.95 8.37 -7.99
C PRO A 309 -14.01 8.49 -6.46
N ALA A 310 -15.13 8.06 -5.88
CA ALA A 310 -15.27 7.88 -4.44
C ALA A 310 -14.43 6.68 -3.97
N SER A 311 -13.63 6.86 -2.92
CA SER A 311 -12.79 5.80 -2.33
C SER A 311 -11.98 4.98 -3.36
N GLY A 312 -11.45 5.64 -4.39
CA GLY A 312 -10.78 5.00 -5.53
C GLY A 312 -9.41 5.58 -5.87
N VAL A 313 -8.76 4.96 -6.85
CA VAL A 313 -7.41 5.29 -7.32
C VAL A 313 -7.37 5.33 -8.84
N LEU A 314 -6.79 6.40 -9.38
CA LEU A 314 -6.49 6.56 -10.79
C LEU A 314 -4.98 6.50 -11.00
N VAL A 315 -4.55 5.96 -12.14
CA VAL A 315 -3.16 6.04 -12.61
C VAL A 315 -3.16 6.66 -13.99
N PHE A 316 -2.39 7.74 -14.12
CA PHE A 316 -2.14 8.41 -15.38
C PHE A 316 -0.72 8.14 -15.85
N ARG A 317 -0.53 7.90 -17.14
CA ARG A 317 0.78 7.85 -17.81
C ARG A 317 0.98 9.13 -18.60
N ARG A 318 2.15 9.75 -18.49
CA ARG A 318 2.54 10.84 -19.39
C ARG A 318 2.79 10.32 -20.81
N LEU A 319 2.29 11.03 -21.82
CA LEU A 319 2.47 10.74 -23.24
C LEU A 319 3.54 11.61 -23.90
#